data_AF-A0A7X4IBR9-F1
#
_entry.id   AF-A0A7X4IBR9-F1
#
_cell.length_a   1.000
_cell.length_b   1.000
_cell.length_c   1.000
_cell.angle_alpha   90.00
_cell.angle_beta   90.00
_cell.angle_gamma   90.00
#
_symmetry.space_group_name_H-M   'P 1'
#
loop_
_entity.id
_entity.type
_entity.pdbx_description
1 polymer ?
#
loop_
_entity_poly.entity_id
_entity_poly.type
_entity_poly.pdbx_seq_one_letter_code
_entity_poly.pdbx_strand_id
1 'polypeptide(L)'
;MDVTAIIVAASIPSALTGFFFWLIEQSIQKRADKEKAEREERQKEVDARERVREKNELCIINCVNASLALGEATARAVQRIPDAHCNGDMHAALDYVQKVKHEQKDFLNAQALKQIV
;
A
#
# COMPACT_ATOMS: atom_id res chain seq x y z
N MET A 1 -28.94 53.96 -40.01
CA MET A 1 -28.18 52.69 -40.04
C MET A 1 -29.08 51.62 -39.48
N ASP A 2 -29.23 50.52 -40.21
CA ASP A 2 -30.19 49.47 -39.88
C ASP A 2 -29.68 48.65 -38.68
N VAL A 3 -30.48 48.57 -37.60
CA VAL A 3 -30.09 47.94 -36.32
C VAL A 3 -29.70 46.46 -36.52
N THR A 4 -30.32 45.81 -37.50
CA THR A 4 -30.01 44.46 -37.98
C THR A 4 -28.58 44.33 -38.51
N ALA A 5 -28.07 45.31 -39.25
CA ALA A 5 -26.72 45.29 -39.79
C ALA A 5 -25.65 45.41 -38.67
N ILE A 6 -25.94 46.19 -37.62
CA ILE A 6 -25.06 46.34 -36.46
C ILE A 6 -25.02 45.03 -35.64
N ILE A 7 -26.17 44.38 -35.46
CA ILE A 7 -26.27 43.10 -34.75
C ILE A 7 -25.50 42.00 -35.50
N VAL A 8 -25.64 41.93 -36.83
CA VAL A 8 -24.92 40.95 -37.66
C VAL A 8 -23.41 41.24 -37.69
N ALA A 9 -23.02 42.52 -37.78
CA ALA A 9 -21.62 42.92 -37.75
C ALA A 9 -20.95 42.64 -36.39
N ALA A 10 -21.69 42.69 -35.28
CA ALA A 10 -21.19 42.38 -33.94
C ALA A 10 -21.21 40.88 -33.60
N SER A 11 -22.15 40.11 -34.17
CA SER A 11 -22.32 38.69 -33.86
C SER A 11 -21.28 37.79 -34.52
N ILE A 12 -20.86 38.10 -35.76
CA ILE A 12 -19.88 37.30 -36.51
C ILE A 12 -18.49 37.31 -35.83
N PRO A 13 -17.91 38.46 -35.44
CA PRO A 13 -16.64 38.48 -34.71
C PRO A 13 -16.73 37.80 -33.34
N SER A 14 -17.85 37.96 -32.64
CA SER A 14 -18.09 37.35 -31.32
C SER A 14 -18.14 35.82 -31.38
N ALA A 15 -18.83 35.27 -32.38
CA ALA A 15 -18.90 33.83 -32.62
C ALA A 15 -17.51 33.25 -32.98
N LEU A 16 -16.73 33.97 -33.80
CA LEU A 16 -15.36 33.58 -34.12
C LEU A 16 -14.47 33.57 -32.86
N THR A 17 -14.53 34.61 -32.02
CA THR A 17 -13.74 34.64 -30.78
C THR A 17 -14.11 33.51 -29.82
N GLY A 18 -15.40 33.18 -29.68
CA GLY A 18 -15.85 32.05 -28.88
C GLY A 18 -15.35 30.70 -29.42
N PHE A 19 -15.35 30.54 -30.75
CA PHE A 19 -14.82 29.34 -31.40
C PHE A 19 -13.32 29.16 -31.18
N PHE A 20 -12.52 30.22 -31.33
CA PHE A 20 -11.08 30.16 -31.05
C PHE A 20 -10.79 29.86 -29.57
N PHE A 21 -11.57 30.45 -28.65
CA PHE A 21 -11.42 30.19 -27.22
C PHE A 21 -11.77 28.72 -26.87
N TRP A 22 -12.83 28.19 -27.47
CA TRP A 22 -13.21 26.79 -27.32
C TRP A 22 -12.12 25.82 -27.82
N LEU A 23 -11.47 26.11 -28.96
CA LEU A 23 -10.34 25.32 -29.44
C LEU A 23 -9.16 25.32 -28.45
N ILE A 24 -8.86 26.48 -27.85
CA ILE A 24 -7.79 26.61 -26.85
C ILE A 24 -8.15 25.83 -25.58
N GLU A 25 -9.35 26.02 -25.05
CA GLU A 25 -9.85 25.32 -23.86
C GLU A 25 -9.84 23.80 -24.06
N GLN A 26 -10.31 23.32 -25.22
CA GLN A 26 -10.27 21.90 -25.56
C GLN A 26 -8.84 21.35 -25.60
N SER A 27 -7.88 22.14 -26.10
CA SER A 27 -6.46 21.74 -26.12
C SER A 27 -5.83 21.68 -24.73
N ILE A 28 -6.21 22.60 -23.84
CA ILE A 28 -5.76 22.64 -22.44
C ILE A 28 -6.37 21.48 -21.66
N GLN A 29 -7.68 21.24 -21.82
CA GLN A 29 -8.39 20.14 -21.18
C GLN A 29 -7.77 18.78 -21.57
N LYS A 30 -7.48 18.58 -22.86
CA LYS A 30 -6.80 17.36 -23.33
C LYS A 30 -5.42 17.15 -22.71
N ARG A 31 -4.67 18.22 -22.40
CA ARG A 31 -3.36 18.10 -21.72
C ARG A 31 -3.55 17.80 -20.23
N ALA A 32 -4.48 18.47 -19.58
CA ALA A 32 -4.80 18.24 -18.18
C ALA A 32 -5.32 16.81 -17.92
N ASP A 33 -6.17 16.30 -18.81
CA ASP A 33 -6.70 14.93 -18.71
C ASP A 33 -5.60 13.88 -18.92
N LYS A 34 -4.67 14.12 -19.86
CA LYS A 34 -3.50 13.25 -20.05
C LYS A 34 -2.58 13.25 -18.83
N GLU A 35 -2.30 14.41 -18.25
CA GLU A 35 -1.46 14.51 -17.05
C GLU A 35 -2.12 13.85 -15.84
N LYS A 36 -3.45 13.97 -15.69
CA LYS A 36 -4.20 13.23 -14.67
C LYS A 36 -4.13 11.73 -14.88
N ALA A 37 -4.34 11.26 -16.11
CA ALA A 37 -4.26 9.84 -16.43
C ALA A 37 -2.86 9.27 -16.13
N GLU A 38 -1.79 9.99 -16.51
CA GLU A 38 -0.42 9.57 -16.22
C GLU A 38 -0.14 9.53 -14.71
N ARG A 39 -0.63 10.52 -13.95
CA ARG A 39 -0.52 10.52 -12.48
C ARG A 39 -1.28 9.37 -11.85
N GLU A 40 -2.49 9.07 -12.32
CA GLU A 40 -3.29 7.94 -11.83
C GLU A 40 -2.63 6.59 -12.15
N GLU A 41 -2.05 6.42 -13.34
CA GLU A 41 -1.30 5.21 -13.68
C GLU A 41 -0.07 5.05 -12.80
N ARG A 42 0.70 6.13 -12.62
CA ARG A 42 1.89 6.12 -11.76
C ARG A 42 1.51 5.84 -10.30
N GLN A 43 0.39 6.38 -9.81
CA GLN A 43 -0.13 6.08 -8.48
C GLN A 43 -0.55 4.62 -8.36
N LYS A 44 -1.29 4.07 -9.35
CA LYS A 44 -1.71 2.66 -9.35
C LYS A 44 -0.52 1.70 -9.32
N GLU A 45 0.56 2.03 -10.01
CA GLU A 45 1.79 1.23 -10.01
C GLU A 45 2.46 1.24 -8.63
N VAL A 46 2.55 2.41 -8.00
CA VAL A 46 3.06 2.56 -6.63
C VAL A 46 2.19 1.78 -5.64
N ASP A 47 0.87 1.95 -5.67
CA ASP A 47 -0.08 1.25 -4.80
C ASP A 47 -0.03 -0.27 -5.02
N ALA A 48 0.16 -0.74 -6.25
CA ALA A 48 0.36 -2.16 -6.54
C ALA A 48 1.66 -2.68 -5.92
N ARG A 49 2.75 -1.91 -6.04
CA ARG A 49 4.05 -2.26 -5.47
C ARG A 49 4.02 -2.28 -3.95
N GLU A 50 3.34 -1.32 -3.32
CA GLU A 50 3.16 -1.27 -1.87
C GLU A 50 2.35 -2.45 -1.37
N ARG A 51 1.21 -2.78 -2.01
CA ARG A 51 0.43 -3.97 -1.66
C ARG A 51 1.21 -5.28 -1.76
N VAL A 52 2.12 -5.40 -2.74
CA VAL A 52 2.99 -6.58 -2.85
C VAL A 52 4.00 -6.63 -1.71
N ARG A 53 4.58 -5.49 -1.32
CA ARG A 53 5.50 -5.38 -0.18
C ARG A 53 4.81 -5.77 1.13
N GLU A 54 3.64 -5.22 1.39
CA GLU A 54 2.83 -5.54 2.58
C GLU A 54 2.54 -7.05 2.67
N LYS A 55 2.10 -7.66 1.57
CA LYS A 55 1.85 -9.11 1.53
C LYS A 55 3.11 -9.93 1.78
N ASN A 56 4.25 -9.50 1.25
CA ASN A 56 5.52 -10.17 1.45
C ASN A 56 5.98 -10.08 2.92
N GLU A 57 5.85 -8.90 3.55
CA GLU A 57 6.16 -8.70 4.96
C GLU A 57 5.28 -9.56 5.86
N LEU A 58 3.96 -9.60 5.60
CA LEU A 58 3.04 -10.50 6.31
C LEU A 58 3.41 -11.98 6.13
N CYS A 59 3.81 -12.39 4.92
CA CYS A 59 4.27 -13.74 4.65
C CYS A 59 5.51 -14.10 5.48
N ILE A 60 6.49 -13.19 5.56
CA ILE A 60 7.70 -13.36 6.37
C ILE A 60 7.34 -13.50 7.86
N ILE A 61 6.48 -12.64 8.40
CA ILE A 61 6.04 -12.71 9.80
C ILE A 61 5.38 -14.06 10.10
N ASN A 62 4.48 -14.50 9.22
CA ASN A 62 3.80 -15.79 9.38
C ASN A 62 4.78 -16.97 9.30
N CYS A 63 5.75 -16.91 8.39
CA CYS A 63 6.80 -17.92 8.26
C CYS A 63 7.67 -18.02 9.52
N VAL A 64 8.08 -16.87 10.09
CA VAL A 64 8.84 -16.81 11.34
C VAL A 64 8.01 -17.37 12.50
N ASN A 65 6.75 -16.98 12.63
CA ASN A 65 5.85 -17.48 13.67
C ASN A 65 5.65 -19.00 13.57
N ALA A 66 5.47 -19.53 12.36
CA ALA A 66 5.37 -20.97 12.12
C ALA A 66 6.67 -21.69 12.51
N SER A 67 7.82 -21.11 12.18
CA SER A 67 9.14 -21.68 12.49
C SER A 67 9.43 -21.67 13.99
N LEU A 68 9.06 -20.60 14.70
CA LEU A 68 9.16 -20.52 16.17
C LEU A 68 8.24 -21.55 16.84
N ALA A 69 6.99 -21.70 16.38
CA ALA A 69 6.07 -22.69 16.91
C ALA A 69 6.56 -24.13 16.67
N LEU A 70 7.10 -24.40 15.48
CA LEU A 70 7.73 -25.68 15.16
C LEU A 70 8.94 -25.93 16.07
N GLY A 71 9.84 -24.96 16.20
CA GLY A 71 11.02 -25.06 17.06
C GLY A 71 10.66 -25.29 18.52
N GLU A 72 9.63 -24.63 19.03
CA GLU A 72 9.09 -24.83 20.39
C GLU A 72 8.54 -26.26 20.56
N ALA A 73 7.77 -26.75 19.59
CA ALA A 73 7.24 -28.11 19.62
C ALA A 73 8.36 -29.16 19.56
N THR A 74 9.35 -28.97 18.70
CA THR A 74 10.52 -29.85 18.60
C THR A 74 11.34 -29.83 19.89
N ALA A 75 11.60 -28.65 20.45
CA ALA A 75 12.31 -28.50 21.72
C ALA A 75 11.61 -29.25 22.86
N ARG A 76 10.29 -29.08 22.99
CA ARG A 76 9.47 -29.79 23.98
C ARG A 76 9.45 -31.30 23.74
N ALA A 77 9.49 -31.74 22.48
CA ALA A 77 9.55 -33.17 22.16
C ALA A 77 10.91 -33.76 22.57
N VAL A 78 12.02 -33.07 22.27
CA VAL A 78 13.38 -33.50 22.63
C VAL A 78 13.56 -33.55 24.16
N GLN A 79 13.03 -32.58 24.90
CA GLN A 79 13.06 -32.57 26.37
C GLN A 79 12.36 -33.78 27.04
N ARG A 80 11.47 -34.48 26.31
CA ARG A 80 10.79 -35.68 26.83
C ARG A 80 11.57 -36.97 26.61
N ILE A 81 12.69 -36.91 25.89
CA ILE A 81 13.52 -38.08 25.58
C ILE A 81 14.50 -38.31 26.75
N PRO A 82 14.49 -39.47 27.43
CA PRO A 82 15.24 -39.71 28.66
C PRO A 82 16.78 -39.72 28.48
N ASP A 83 17.28 -40.04 27.29
CA ASP A 83 18.71 -40.13 26.97
C ASP A 83 19.22 -38.98 26.07
N ALA A 84 18.41 -37.93 25.88
CA ALA A 84 18.79 -36.82 25.02
C ALA A 84 19.80 -35.90 25.71
N HIS A 85 21.08 -36.04 25.33
CA HIS A 85 22.15 -35.12 25.75
C HIS A 85 22.26 -33.95 24.75
N CYS A 86 21.56 -32.85 25.01
CA CYS A 86 21.68 -31.63 24.21
C CYS A 86 22.96 -30.87 24.54
N ASN A 87 23.72 -30.44 23.52
CA ASN A 87 24.86 -29.54 23.70
C ASN A 87 24.34 -28.10 23.90
N GLY A 88 24.26 -27.68 25.16
CA GLY A 88 23.72 -26.37 25.56
C GLY A 88 22.46 -26.49 26.43
N ASP A 89 22.05 -25.38 27.05
CA ASP A 89 20.86 -25.36 27.90
C ASP A 89 19.58 -25.19 27.06
N MET A 90 18.95 -26.34 26.75
CA MET A 90 17.71 -26.38 25.98
C MET A 90 16.54 -25.71 26.72
N HIS A 91 16.57 -25.63 28.05
CA HIS A 91 15.55 -24.92 28.84
C HIS A 91 15.70 -23.41 28.67
N ALA A 92 16.93 -22.89 28.81
CA ALA A 92 17.19 -21.46 28.60
C ALA A 92 16.80 -21.00 27.18
N ALA A 93 17.09 -21.82 26.16
CA ALA A 93 16.69 -21.54 24.78
C ALA A 93 15.16 -21.53 24.61
N LEU A 94 14.44 -22.47 25.24
CA LEU A 94 12.98 -22.53 25.18
C LEU A 94 12.33 -21.33 25.88
N ASP A 95 12.83 -20.94 27.04
CA ASP A 95 12.34 -19.78 27.80
C ASP A 95 12.55 -18.48 27.02
N TYR A 96 13.71 -18.33 26.38
CA TYR A 96 13.99 -17.19 25.52
C TYR A 96 13.01 -17.13 24.32
N VAL A 97 12.80 -18.26 23.63
CA VAL A 97 11.87 -18.34 22.50
C VAL A 97 10.43 -17.99 22.93
N GLN A 98 9.99 -18.49 24.10
CA GLN A 98 8.67 -18.16 24.64
C GLN A 98 8.53 -16.67 24.96
N LYS A 99 9.56 -16.08 25.57
CA LYS A 99 9.59 -14.63 25.84
C LYS A 99 9.49 -13.81 24.55
N VAL A 100 10.34 -14.08 23.57
CA VAL A 100 10.34 -13.35 22.29
C VAL A 100 9.00 -13.49 21.55
N LYS A 101 8.40 -14.68 21.57
CA LYS A 101 7.08 -14.93 20.98
C LYS A 101 5.98 -14.09 21.65
N HIS A 102 5.99 -13.98 22.98
CA HIS A 102 5.04 -13.14 23.70
C HIS A 102 5.23 -11.65 23.39
N GLU A 103 6.47 -11.17 23.41
CA GLU A 103 6.80 -9.79 23.05
C GLU A 103 6.37 -9.46 21.61
N GLN A 104 6.62 -10.35 20.64
CA GLN A 104 6.17 -10.18 19.26
C GLN A 104 4.64 -10.14 19.14
N LYS A 105 3.93 -11.01 19.87
CA LYS A 105 2.47 -11.03 19.89
C LYS A 105 1.90 -9.72 20.44
N ASP A 106 2.44 -9.23 21.54
CA ASP A 106 1.99 -7.98 22.18
C ASP A 106 2.28 -6.78 21.28
N PHE A 107 3.43 -6.76 20.61
CA PHE A 107 3.78 -5.72 19.64
C PHE A 107 2.79 -5.66 18.46
N LEU A 108 2.47 -6.81 17.85
CA LEU A 108 1.50 -6.88 16.74
C LEU A 108 0.10 -6.45 17.19
N ASN A 109 -0.33 -6.88 18.38
CA ASN A 109 -1.61 -6.45 18.95
C ASN A 109 -1.64 -4.94 19.21
N ALA A 110 -0.56 -4.36 19.73
CA ALA A 110 -0.46 -2.93 19.96
C ALA A 110 -0.48 -2.13 18.65
N GLN A 111 0.17 -2.60 17.59
CA GLN A 111 0.09 -1.97 16.27
C GLN A 111 -1.32 -2.06 15.68
N ALA A 112 -1.99 -3.21 15.80
CA ALA A 112 -3.35 -3.40 15.33
C ALA A 112 -4.32 -2.42 16.03
N LEU A 113 -4.18 -2.23 17.35
CA LEU A 113 -4.98 -1.25 18.10
C LEU A 113 -4.72 0.19 17.66
N LYS A 114 -3.47 0.55 17.36
CA LYS A 114 -3.11 1.90 16.84
C LYS A 114 -3.63 2.19 15.44
N GLN A 115 -3.92 1.17 14.63
CA GLN A 115 -4.54 1.35 13.32
C GLN A 115 -6.06 1.49 13.39
N ILE A 116 -6.69 1.05 14.49
CA ILE A 116 -8.15 1.10 14.70
C ILE A 116 -8.60 2.41 15.37
N VAL A 117 -7.78 2.98 16.26
CA VAL A 117 -8.05 4.23 17.02
C VAL A 117 -7.46 5.42 16.29
#